data_AF-A0A5U4CW79-F1
#
_entry.id   AF-A0A5U4CW79-F1
#
_cell.length_a   1.000
_cell.length_b   1.000
_cell.length_c   1.000
_cell.angle_alpha   90.00
_cell.angle_beta   90.00
_cell.angle_gamma   90.00
#
_symmetry.space_group_name_H-M   'P 1'
#
loop_
_entity.id
_entity.type
_entity.pdbx_description
1 polymer ?
#
loop_
_entity_poly.entity_id
_entity_poly.type
_entity_poly.pdbx_seq_one_letter_code
_entity_poly.pdbx_strand_id
1 'polypeptide(L)'
;LLVARAVLPPQTLKDGVLTIRIIPGRYDSAHISNTSSVSTSVAQRLVSTTTPRGDVVTRKQLEREALLLGEIPGVNAQVAMKSGSQPGTTTPDITLTQGKQFGGYVGLDNQGDPTTGRSRVMLGGYANNLLGMGDQLRVDLLDAYEK
;
A
#
# COMPACT_ATOMS: atom_id res chain seq x y z
N LEU A 1 13.21 -12.87 -8.02
CA LEU A 1 12.31 -13.39 -6.95
C LEU A 1 12.95 -13.06 -5.61
N LEU A 2 12.30 -12.27 -4.75
CA LEU A 2 12.85 -11.87 -3.44
C LEU A 2 12.82 -12.99 -2.39
N VAL A 3 11.94 -13.99 -2.57
CA VAL A 3 11.67 -15.03 -1.56
C VAL A 3 11.78 -16.48 -2.08
N ALA A 4 12.33 -16.69 -3.28
CA ALA A 4 12.60 -18.04 -3.79
C ALA A 4 14.02 -18.47 -3.43
N ARG A 5 14.20 -19.76 -3.11
CA ARG A 5 15.51 -20.34 -2.82
C ARG A 5 15.86 -21.39 -3.87
N ALA A 6 17.07 -21.30 -4.41
CA ALA A 6 17.66 -22.36 -5.21
C ALA A 6 18.43 -23.29 -4.25
N VAL A 7 18.12 -24.59 -4.29
CA VAL A 7 18.81 -25.60 -3.50
C VAL A 7 19.36 -26.67 -4.43
N LEU A 8 20.55 -27.18 -4.09
CA LEU A 8 21.14 -28.33 -4.74
C LEU A 8 20.72 -29.59 -3.97
N PRO A 9 19.74 -30.37 -4.47
CA PRO A 9 19.37 -31.61 -3.80
C PRO A 9 20.53 -32.61 -3.84
N PRO A 10 20.59 -33.57 -2.90
CA PRO A 10 21.52 -34.69 -2.98
C PRO A 10 21.33 -35.43 -4.31
N GLN A 11 22.39 -35.46 -5.14
CA GLN A 11 22.39 -36.10 -6.44
C GLN A 11 23.81 -36.51 -6.82
N THR A 12 23.94 -37.51 -7.69
CA THR A 12 25.20 -37.86 -8.36
C THR A 12 25.24 -37.15 -9.70
N LEU A 13 26.30 -36.41 -10.01
CA LEU A 13 26.50 -35.89 -11.37
C LEU A 13 26.73 -37.07 -12.32
N LYS A 14 25.81 -37.24 -13.26
CA LYS A 14 25.97 -38.13 -14.42
C LYS A 14 26.02 -37.27 -15.67
N ASP A 15 26.96 -37.56 -16.56
CA ASP A 15 27.10 -36.92 -17.88
C ASP A 15 27.19 -35.37 -17.84
N GLY A 16 27.72 -34.82 -16.74
CA GLY A 16 27.85 -33.38 -16.54
C GLY A 16 26.53 -32.63 -16.27
N VAL A 17 25.41 -33.34 -16.04
CA VAL A 17 24.10 -32.72 -15.79
C VAL A 17 23.93 -32.42 -14.29
N LEU A 18 23.65 -31.15 -13.98
CA LEU A 18 23.40 -30.65 -12.62
C LEU A 18 21.93 -30.26 -12.46
N THR A 19 21.22 -30.87 -11.50
CA THR A 19 19.83 -30.52 -11.20
C THR A 19 19.76 -29.49 -10.08
N ILE A 20 19.21 -28.31 -10.33
CA ILE A 20 18.95 -27.29 -9.30
C ILE A 20 17.44 -27.26 -9.03
N ARG A 21 17.04 -27.38 -7.76
CA ARG A 21 15.63 -27.29 -7.36
C ARG A 21 15.32 -25.87 -6.89
N ILE A 22 14.29 -25.26 -7.44
CA ILE A 22 13.79 -23.95 -7.00
C ILE A 22 12.60 -24.17 -6.06
N ILE A 23 12.69 -23.65 -4.84
CA ILE A 23 11.60 -23.61 -3.88
C ILE A 23 11.01 -22.20 -3.92
N PRO A 24 9.83 -22.00 -4.55
CA PRO A 24 9.19 -20.70 -4.58
C PRO A 24 8.68 -20.35 -3.18
N GLY A 25 8.90 -19.09 -2.76
CA GLY A 25 8.30 -18.56 -1.55
C GLY A 25 6.79 -18.40 -1.72
N ARG A 26 6.00 -19.07 -0.88
CA ARG A 26 4.54 -18.95 -0.85
C ARG A 26 4.08 -18.02 0.25
N TYR A 27 2.97 -17.35 0.03
CA TYR A 27 2.37 -16.47 0.99
C TYR A 27 1.68 -17.29 2.08
N ASP A 28 1.99 -17.04 3.35
CA ASP A 28 1.30 -17.68 4.46
C ASP A 28 0.14 -16.81 4.94
N SER A 29 0.36 -16.04 6.00
CA SER A 29 -0.60 -15.08 6.56
C SER A 29 0.09 -13.76 6.82
N ALA A 30 -0.67 -12.66 6.87
CA ALA A 30 -0.17 -11.36 7.28
C ALA A 30 -0.25 -11.19 8.80
N HIS A 31 0.75 -10.54 9.37
CA HIS A 31 0.65 -9.94 10.69
C HIS A 31 0.38 -8.45 10.53
N ILE A 32 -0.69 -7.93 11.15
CA ILE A 32 -1.06 -6.52 11.07
C ILE A 32 -1.09 -5.95 12.47
N SER A 33 -0.14 -5.06 12.77
CA SER A 33 -0.16 -4.18 13.93
C SER A 33 -0.76 -2.84 13.51
N ASN A 34 -1.95 -2.52 14.03
CA ASN A 34 -2.69 -1.32 13.64
C ASN A 34 -2.98 -0.43 14.85
N THR A 35 -2.37 0.74 14.87
CA THR A 35 -2.61 1.83 15.83
C THR A 35 -3.15 3.10 15.16
N SER A 36 -3.61 2.97 13.91
CA SER A 36 -4.20 4.06 13.14
C SER A 36 -5.72 4.07 13.26
N SER A 37 -6.36 5.05 12.61
CA SER A 37 -7.81 5.20 12.60
C SER A 37 -8.52 4.26 11.62
N VAL A 38 -7.83 3.59 10.69
CA VAL A 38 -8.48 2.65 9.77
C VAL A 38 -8.87 1.38 10.51
N SER A 39 -10.03 0.82 10.18
CA SER A 39 -10.43 -0.47 10.75
C SER A 39 -9.47 -1.58 10.33
N THR A 40 -9.05 -2.40 11.28
CA THR A 40 -8.19 -3.56 11.02
C THR A 40 -8.81 -4.53 10.03
N SER A 41 -10.15 -4.67 10.00
CA SER A 41 -10.83 -5.55 9.05
C SER A 41 -10.70 -5.06 7.59
N VAL A 42 -10.64 -3.75 7.38
CA VAL A 42 -10.44 -3.14 6.05
C VAL A 42 -9.02 -3.44 5.55
N ALA A 43 -8.01 -3.23 6.40
CA ALA A 43 -6.63 -3.58 6.09
C ALA A 43 -6.45 -5.08 5.81
N GLN A 44 -7.04 -5.95 6.64
CA GLN A 44 -7.00 -7.41 6.43
C GLN A 44 -7.65 -7.82 5.11
N ARG A 45 -8.77 -7.20 4.75
CA ARG A 45 -9.44 -7.46 3.47
C ARG A 45 -8.61 -7.01 2.27
N LEU A 46 -7.99 -5.84 2.35
CA LEU A 46 -7.09 -5.33 1.31
C LEU A 46 -5.91 -6.28 1.07
N VAL A 47 -5.26 -6.74 2.15
CA VAL A 47 -4.12 -7.65 2.09
C VAL A 47 -4.52 -9.02 1.53
N SER A 48 -5.57 -9.64 2.09
CA SER A 48 -6.02 -10.97 1.67
C SER A 48 -6.54 -11.04 0.23
N THR A 49 -7.07 -9.92 -0.31
CA THR A 49 -7.50 -9.84 -1.72
C THR A 49 -6.35 -9.51 -2.68
N THR A 50 -5.27 -8.89 -2.20
CA THR A 50 -4.09 -8.57 -3.02
C THR A 50 -3.12 -9.75 -3.10
N THR A 51 -2.92 -10.44 -1.98
CA THR A 51 -2.03 -11.60 -1.88
C THR A 51 -2.73 -12.74 -1.12
N PRO A 52 -3.44 -13.62 -1.84
CA PRO A 52 -4.11 -14.76 -1.23
C PRO A 52 -3.13 -15.74 -0.58
N ARG A 53 -3.55 -16.36 0.51
CA ARG A 53 -2.80 -17.43 1.17
C ARG A 53 -2.54 -18.59 0.22
N GLY A 54 -1.30 -19.09 0.23
CA GLY A 54 -0.85 -20.22 -0.57
C GLY A 54 -0.29 -19.83 -1.95
N ASP A 55 -0.54 -18.61 -2.43
CA ASP A 55 -0.02 -18.16 -3.71
C ASP A 55 1.49 -17.97 -3.68
N VAL A 56 2.12 -18.13 -4.85
CA VAL A 56 3.54 -17.80 -5.01
C VAL A 56 3.68 -16.30 -4.90
N VAL A 57 4.54 -15.86 -3.99
CA VAL A 57 4.78 -14.44 -3.76
C VAL A 57 5.64 -13.88 -4.89
N THR A 58 5.06 -12.96 -5.65
CA THR A 58 5.77 -12.19 -6.65
C THR A 58 6.14 -10.82 -6.12
N ARG A 59 7.23 -10.25 -6.64
CA ARG A 59 7.65 -8.88 -6.32
C ARG A 59 6.52 -7.87 -6.60
N LYS A 60 5.82 -8.04 -7.74
CA LYS A 60 4.73 -7.16 -8.16
C LYS A 60 3.54 -7.17 -7.19
N GLN A 61 3.18 -8.34 -6.64
CA GLN A 61 2.11 -8.43 -5.63
C GLN A 61 2.48 -7.67 -4.36
N LEU A 62 3.71 -7.87 -3.85
CA LEU A 62 4.17 -7.18 -2.65
C LEU A 62 4.28 -5.67 -2.83
N GLU A 63 4.80 -5.22 -3.98
CA GLU A 63 4.86 -3.79 -4.30
C GLU A 63 3.45 -3.18 -4.36
N ARG A 64 2.51 -3.87 -5.01
CA ARG A 64 1.11 -3.44 -5.05
C ARG A 64 0.47 -3.40 -3.66
N GLU A 65 0.72 -4.40 -2.83
CA GLU A 65 0.19 -4.44 -1.46
C GLU A 65 0.71 -3.26 -0.63
N ALA A 66 2.02 -3.00 -0.68
CA ALA A 66 2.62 -1.86 0.02
C ALA A 66 2.10 -0.51 -0.49
N LEU A 67 1.93 -0.35 -1.81
CA LEU A 67 1.36 0.86 -2.40
C LEU A 67 -0.09 1.07 -1.95
N LEU A 68 -0.93 0.04 -2.05
CA LEU A 68 -2.34 0.13 -1.66
C LEU A 68 -2.51 0.45 -0.17
N LEU A 69 -1.67 -0.11 0.70
CA LEU A 69 -1.67 0.22 2.13
C LEU A 69 -1.21 1.67 2.36
N GLY A 70 -0.23 2.15 1.57
CA GLY A 70 0.25 3.54 1.62
C GLY A 70 -0.71 4.56 1.03
N GLU A 71 -1.67 4.14 0.20
CA GLU A 71 -2.72 4.98 -0.37
C GLU A 71 -3.90 5.20 0.60
N ILE A 72 -3.97 4.48 1.72
CA ILE A 72 -5.02 4.66 2.73
C ILE A 72 -4.89 6.06 3.35
N PRO A 73 -5.87 6.96 3.15
CA PRO A 73 -5.79 8.33 3.65
C PRO A 73 -5.65 8.38 5.17
N GLY A 74 -4.71 9.20 5.65
CA GLY A 74 -4.50 9.40 7.09
C GLY A 74 -3.85 8.22 7.81
N VAL A 75 -3.25 7.27 7.08
CA VAL A 75 -2.49 6.14 7.62
C VAL A 75 -1.08 6.16 7.09
N ASN A 76 -0.10 5.89 7.96
CA ASN A 76 1.26 5.59 7.55
C ASN A 76 1.45 4.08 7.59
N ALA A 77 1.72 3.48 6.43
CA ALA A 77 1.94 2.04 6.31
C ALA A 77 3.42 1.71 6.18
N GLN A 78 3.85 0.66 6.90
CA GLN A 78 5.17 0.05 6.76
C GLN A 78 4.97 -1.45 6.57
N VAL A 79 5.65 -2.01 5.57
CA VAL A 79 5.58 -3.43 5.24
C VAL A 79 6.98 -4.01 5.25
N ALA A 80 7.20 -5.04 6.07
CA ALA A 80 8.44 -5.79 6.12
C ALA A 80 8.17 -7.28 5.88
N MET A 81 9.02 -7.95 5.10
CA MET A 81 8.87 -9.40 4.88
C MET A 81 9.62 -10.18 5.95
N LYS A 82 8.94 -11.16 6.56
CA LYS A 82 9.51 -12.12 7.50
C LYS A 82 9.36 -13.55 6.97
N SER A 83 10.12 -14.47 7.55
CA SER A 83 9.91 -15.92 7.34
C SER A 83 8.50 -16.30 7.81
N GLY A 84 7.78 -17.08 7.02
CA GLY A 84 6.44 -17.57 7.38
C GLY A 84 6.51 -18.75 8.37
N SER A 85 5.35 -19.27 8.76
CA SER A 85 5.26 -20.35 9.74
C SER A 85 5.74 -21.72 9.22
N GLN A 86 5.77 -21.90 7.90
CA GLN A 86 6.18 -23.14 7.24
C GLN A 86 7.43 -22.95 6.37
N PRO A 87 8.30 -23.97 6.21
CA PRO A 87 9.41 -23.93 5.28
C PRO A 87 8.96 -23.56 3.85
N GLY A 88 9.65 -22.59 3.24
CA GLY A 88 9.30 -22.10 1.90
C GLY A 88 8.12 -21.11 1.89
N THR A 89 7.69 -20.60 3.04
CA THR A 89 6.68 -19.54 3.14
C THR A 89 7.24 -18.23 3.66
N THR A 90 6.52 -17.13 3.38
CA THR A 90 6.83 -15.78 3.85
C THR A 90 5.56 -15.09 4.36
N THR A 91 5.73 -14.24 5.36
CA THR A 91 4.66 -13.48 6.01
C THR A 91 5.03 -11.99 5.97
N PRO A 92 4.16 -11.11 5.47
CA PRO A 92 4.34 -9.68 5.65
C PRO A 92 3.99 -9.29 7.08
N ASP A 93 4.86 -8.49 7.67
CA ASP A 93 4.66 -7.79 8.92
C ASP A 93 4.32 -6.33 8.60
N ILE A 94 3.05 -5.99 8.81
CA ILE A 94 2.45 -4.73 8.41
C ILE A 94 2.21 -3.90 9.66
N THR A 95 2.82 -2.72 9.71
CA THR A 95 2.58 -1.75 10.77
C THR A 95 1.84 -0.55 10.19
N LEU A 96 0.65 -0.29 10.71
CA LEU A 96 -0.19 0.86 10.36
C LEU A 96 -0.24 1.81 11.54
N THR A 97 0.23 3.04 11.34
CA THR A 97 0.22 4.09 12.37
C THR A 97 -0.57 5.31 11.91
N GLN A 98 -0.99 6.13 12.86
CA GLN A 98 -1.79 7.32 12.57
C GLN A 98 -1.00 8.33 11.71
N GLY A 99 -1.54 8.65 10.54
CA GLY A 99 -1.09 9.78 9.71
C GLY A 99 -1.92 11.04 9.96
N LYS A 100 -1.74 12.07 9.13
CA LYS A 100 -2.50 13.33 9.23
C LYS A 100 -3.99 13.07 8.98
N GLN A 101 -4.83 13.35 9.97
CA GLN A 101 -6.28 13.16 9.86
C GLN A 101 -6.99 14.34 9.20
N PHE A 102 -6.48 15.55 9.38
CA PHE A 102 -7.08 16.76 8.84
C PHE A 102 -6.01 17.65 8.21
N GLY A 103 -6.45 18.49 7.29
CA GLY A 103 -5.62 19.55 6.73
C GLY A 103 -6.43 20.47 5.85
N GLY A 104 -5.76 21.51 5.35
CA GLY A 104 -6.36 22.46 4.45
C GLY A 104 -5.30 23.26 3.73
N TYR A 105 -5.74 24.04 2.76
CA TYR A 105 -4.89 24.86 1.93
C TYR A 105 -5.63 26.11 1.46
N VAL A 106 -4.86 27.14 1.17
CA VAL A 106 -5.31 28.35 0.48
C VAL A 106 -4.41 28.57 -0.72
N GLY A 107 -4.98 29.00 -1.83
CA GLY A 107 -4.27 29.24 -3.08
C GLY A 107 -4.76 30.50 -3.77
N LEU A 108 -3.85 31.14 -4.49
CA LEU A 108 -4.14 32.28 -5.37
C LEU A 108 -3.52 31.99 -6.73
N ASP A 109 -4.26 32.20 -7.81
CA ASP A 109 -3.72 32.14 -9.17
C ASP A 109 -4.39 33.18 -10.09
N ASN A 110 -3.87 33.32 -11.30
CA ASN A 110 -4.40 34.17 -12.36
C ASN A 110 -4.84 33.37 -13.60
N GLN A 111 -5.29 32.13 -13.39
CA GLN A 111 -5.69 31.18 -14.45
C GLN A 111 -7.21 31.18 -14.68
N GLY A 112 -7.91 32.21 -14.22
CA GLY A 112 -9.33 32.43 -14.50
C GLY A 112 -9.58 32.98 -15.91
N ASP A 113 -10.86 33.11 -16.27
CA ASP A 113 -11.25 33.60 -17.59
C ASP A 113 -11.19 35.14 -17.64
N PRO A 114 -10.68 35.74 -18.74
CA PRO A 114 -10.65 37.19 -18.95
C PRO A 114 -11.98 37.93 -18.86
N THR A 115 -13.11 37.23 -18.96
CA THR A 115 -14.46 37.82 -18.97
C THR A 115 -15.24 37.56 -17.69
N THR A 116 -14.79 36.62 -16.85
CA THR A 116 -15.47 36.25 -15.60
C THR A 116 -14.57 36.32 -14.37
N GLY A 117 -13.41 36.97 -14.47
CA GLY A 117 -12.43 37.06 -13.40
C GLY A 117 -11.18 36.24 -13.66
N ARG A 118 -10.08 36.93 -14.01
CA ARG A 118 -8.76 36.30 -14.18
C ARG A 118 -8.14 35.81 -12.87
N SER A 119 -8.34 36.52 -11.76
CA SER A 119 -7.73 36.16 -10.48
C SER A 119 -8.64 35.19 -9.74
N ARG A 120 -8.08 34.13 -9.15
CA ARG A 120 -8.86 33.13 -8.42
C ARG A 120 -8.31 32.95 -7.01
N VAL A 121 -9.22 32.87 -6.04
CA VAL A 121 -8.94 32.41 -4.67
C VAL A 121 -9.46 30.99 -4.51
N MET A 122 -8.64 30.11 -3.96
CA MET A 122 -8.98 28.73 -3.63
C MET A 122 -8.81 28.50 -2.14
N LEU A 123 -9.81 27.89 -1.51
CA LEU A 123 -9.78 27.45 -0.13
C LEU A 123 -10.22 26.00 -0.09
N GLY A 124 -9.40 25.13 0.49
CA GLY A 124 -9.69 23.70 0.55
C GLY A 124 -9.41 23.11 1.92
N GLY A 125 -10.16 22.07 2.27
CA GLY A 125 -10.02 21.30 3.49
C GLY A 125 -10.25 19.82 3.23
N TYR A 126 -9.56 18.97 3.99
CA TYR A 126 -9.78 17.53 3.94
C TYR A 126 -9.82 16.91 5.34
N ALA A 127 -10.56 15.81 5.43
CA ALA A 127 -10.64 14.92 6.57
C ALA A 127 -10.47 13.48 6.10
N ASN A 128 -9.50 12.77 6.68
CA ASN A 128 -9.12 11.42 6.31
C ASN A 128 -9.74 10.40 7.26
N ASN A 129 -10.27 9.35 6.67
CA ASN A 129 -10.72 8.13 7.31
C ASN A 129 -11.73 8.43 8.44
N LEU A 130 -12.78 9.19 8.11
CA LEU A 130 -13.84 9.56 9.05
C LEU A 130 -14.69 8.35 9.45
N LEU A 131 -14.89 7.42 8.51
CA LEU A 131 -15.72 6.23 8.72
C LEU A 131 -14.87 5.00 9.12
N GLY A 132 -13.55 5.15 9.25
CA GLY A 132 -12.65 4.03 9.50
C GLY A 132 -12.48 3.08 8.30
N MET A 133 -12.92 3.49 7.11
CA MET A 133 -12.92 2.64 5.90
C MET A 133 -11.79 2.95 4.92
N GLY A 134 -10.86 3.83 5.28
CA GLY A 134 -9.88 4.39 4.36
C GLY A 134 -10.49 5.45 3.42
N ASP A 135 -11.59 6.08 3.84
CA ASP A 135 -12.25 7.16 3.11
C ASP A 135 -11.51 8.50 3.22
N GLN A 136 -11.82 9.46 2.34
CA GLN A 136 -11.38 10.85 2.48
C GLN A 136 -12.53 11.77 2.07
N LEU A 137 -12.88 12.70 2.95
CA LEU A 137 -13.77 13.82 2.64
C LEU A 137 -12.92 15.04 2.28
N ARG A 138 -13.22 15.68 1.14
CA ARG A 138 -12.59 16.93 0.72
C ARG A 138 -13.66 17.95 0.35
N VAL A 139 -13.46 19.19 0.77
CA VAL A 139 -14.32 20.34 0.43
C VAL A 139 -13.42 21.44 -0.09
N ASP A 140 -13.75 21.95 -1.27
CA ASP A 140 -13.01 23.00 -1.93
C ASP A 140 -13.97 24.12 -2.34
N LEU A 141 -13.58 25.37 -2.10
CA LEU A 141 -14.26 26.60 -2.49
C LEU A 141 -13.32 27.39 -3.40
N LEU A 142 -13.82 27.78 -4.57
CA LEU A 142 -13.11 28.58 -5.54
C LEU A 142 -13.96 29.80 -5.89
N ASP A 143 -13.34 30.98 -5.85
CA ASP A 143 -13.97 32.22 -6.27
C ASP A 143 -13.07 32.94 -7.29
N ALA A 144 -13.67 33.46 -8.35
CA ALA A 144 -12.99 34.16 -9.43
C ALA A 144 -13.38 35.64 -9.40
N TYR A 145 -12.38 36.51 -9.46
CA TYR A 145 -12.56 37.96 -9.39
C TYR A 145 -11.68 38.69 -10.41
N GLU A 146 -12.23 39.74 -10.99
CA GLU A 146 -11.51 40.76 -11.76
C GLU A 146 -11.53 42.05 -10.93
N LYS A 147 -10.42 42.79 -10.90
CA LYS A 147 -10.40 44.14 -10.32
C LYS A 147 -10.74 45.18 -11.36
#